data_AF-A0A839GYW9-F1
#
_entry.id   AF-A0A839GYW9-F1
#
_cell.length_a   1.000
_cell.length_b   1.000
_cell.length_c   1.000
_cell.angle_alpha   90.00
_cell.angle_beta   90.00
_cell.angle_gamma   90.00
#
_symmetry.space_group_name_H-M   'P 1'
#
loop_
_entity.id
_entity.type
_entity.pdbx_description
1 polymer ?
#
loop_
_entity_poly.entity_id
_entity_poly.type
_entity_poly.pdbx_seq_one_letter_code
_entity_poly.pdbx_strand_id
1 'polypeptide(L)'
;MYKYLLLACLLITSCSAYSQSDCKNFRIGKFQNVENGVIKSKITRSDSLQIEEYGNVKVTLKIEWIDDCTYRLIFKEGNESFWASRPKDRPTPDLIVRITKTEKDSYLQEAKFVGDNDFQYKSNMVKVK
;
A
#
# COMPACT_ATOMS: atom_id res chain seq x y z
N MET A 1 -1.34 57.64 -30.72
CA MET A 1 -0.69 56.33 -30.92
C MET A 1 0.30 56.12 -29.79
N TYR A 2 -0.09 55.35 -28.76
CA TYR A 2 0.86 54.82 -27.77
C TYR A 2 0.65 53.33 -27.65
N LYS A 3 1.77 52.62 -27.73
CA LYS A 3 1.92 51.20 -27.98
C LYS A 3 2.73 50.66 -26.81
N TYR A 4 2.07 49.96 -25.90
CA TYR A 4 2.67 49.10 -24.85
C TYR A 4 1.62 48.01 -24.57
N LEU A 5 1.68 46.85 -25.22
CA LEU A 5 2.55 45.69 -24.98
C LEU A 5 2.40 45.09 -23.57
N LEU A 6 1.64 43.99 -23.56
CA LEU A 6 1.77 42.74 -22.79
C LEU A 6 1.89 42.75 -21.26
N LEU A 7 1.10 41.84 -20.69
CA LEU A 7 1.52 40.69 -19.86
C LEU A 7 0.89 40.67 -18.46
N ALA A 8 0.63 39.43 -18.03
CA ALA A 8 0.34 38.99 -16.67
C ALA A 8 -1.12 39.02 -16.22
N CYS A 9 -1.82 37.89 -16.43
CA CYS A 9 -2.25 37.11 -15.29
C CYS A 9 -2.37 35.63 -15.67
N LEU A 10 -1.24 34.94 -15.57
CA LEU A 10 -1.13 33.50 -15.60
C LEU A 10 -1.68 32.99 -14.26
N LEU A 11 -3.01 32.84 -14.13
CA LEU A 11 -3.60 32.10 -13.03
C LEU A 11 -3.50 30.60 -13.37
N ILE A 12 -2.28 30.06 -13.32
CA ILE A 12 -2.12 28.63 -13.11
C ILE A 12 -2.47 28.41 -11.64
N THR A 13 -3.75 28.11 -11.39
CA THR A 13 -4.14 27.49 -10.13
C THR A 13 -3.50 26.10 -10.12
N SER A 14 -2.28 26.03 -9.60
CA SER A 14 -1.75 24.78 -9.08
C SER A 14 -2.60 24.43 -7.88
N CYS A 15 -3.73 23.79 -8.13
CA CYS A 15 -4.41 22.97 -7.14
C CYS A 15 -3.54 21.73 -6.93
N SER A 16 -2.37 21.91 -6.32
CA SER A 16 -1.83 20.88 -5.46
C SER A 16 -2.78 20.85 -4.26
N ALA A 17 -3.91 20.19 -4.46
CA ALA A 17 -4.64 19.60 -3.36
C ALA A 17 -3.58 18.76 -2.64
N TYR A 18 -3.07 19.33 -1.54
CA TYR A 18 -2.50 18.57 -0.46
C TYR A 18 -3.62 17.62 -0.05
N SER A 19 -3.71 16.49 -0.75
CA SER A 19 -4.29 15.28 -0.20
C SER A 19 -3.38 15.02 0.99
N GLN A 20 -3.75 15.56 2.15
CA GLN A 20 -3.23 15.05 3.40
C GLN A 20 -3.53 13.56 3.32
N SER A 21 -2.48 12.78 3.12
CA SER A 21 -2.56 11.35 2.99
C SER A 21 -3.09 10.84 4.32
N ASP A 22 -4.41 10.71 4.42
CA ASP A 22 -5.10 10.32 5.66
C ASP A 22 -5.00 8.80 5.81
N CYS A 23 -3.76 8.32 5.85
CA CYS A 23 -3.38 6.91 5.94
C CYS A 23 -3.96 6.26 7.20
N LYS A 24 -4.27 7.07 8.24
CA LYS A 24 -4.97 6.63 9.45
C LYS A 24 -6.29 5.94 9.12
N ASN A 25 -7.02 6.42 8.11
CA ASN A 25 -8.26 5.80 7.65
C ASN A 25 -8.06 4.41 7.02
N PHE A 26 -6.83 4.05 6.65
CA PHE A 26 -6.47 2.79 6.00
C PHE A 26 -5.62 1.87 6.89
N ARG A 27 -5.38 2.25 8.16
CA ARG A 27 -4.67 1.39 9.13
C ARG A 27 -5.45 0.14 9.50
N ILE A 28 -6.77 0.25 9.58
CA ILE A 28 -7.67 -0.83 9.99
C ILE A 28 -8.77 -0.98 8.95
N GLY A 29 -9.09 -2.22 8.63
CA GLY A 29 -10.24 -2.54 7.79
C GLY A 29 -10.03 -3.76 6.93
N LYS A 30 -10.96 -3.93 5.99
CA LYS A 30 -10.88 -4.95 4.95
C LYS A 30 -10.55 -4.28 3.65
N PHE A 31 -9.65 -4.88 2.88
CA PHE A 31 -9.17 -4.34 1.61
C PHE A 31 -9.17 -5.40 0.53
N GLN A 32 -9.36 -4.98 -0.70
CA GLN A 32 -9.21 -5.82 -1.89
C GLN A 32 -8.13 -5.23 -2.78
N ASN A 33 -7.17 -6.06 -3.16
CA ASN A 33 -6.24 -5.72 -4.22
C ASN A 33 -6.95 -5.95 -5.55
N VAL A 34 -7.19 -4.87 -6.29
CA VAL A 34 -7.91 -4.92 -7.58
C VAL A 34 -6.96 -4.53 -8.69
N GLU A 35 -6.65 -5.49 -9.56
CA GLU A 35 -5.85 -5.28 -10.76
C GLU A 35 -6.70 -5.58 -11.99
N ASN A 36 -6.83 -4.63 -12.91
CA ASN A 36 -7.61 -4.75 -14.14
C ASN A 36 -9.06 -5.23 -13.91
N GLY A 37 -9.70 -4.76 -12.82
CA GLY A 37 -11.06 -5.15 -12.45
C GLY A 37 -11.20 -6.53 -11.80
N VAL A 38 -10.10 -7.25 -11.60
CA VAL A 38 -10.08 -8.57 -10.96
C VAL A 38 -9.55 -8.46 -9.53
N ILE A 39 -10.24 -9.07 -8.57
CA ILE A 39 -9.77 -9.18 -7.18
C ILE A 39 -8.63 -10.19 -7.13
N LYS A 40 -7.42 -9.72 -6.84
CA LYS A 40 -6.20 -10.55 -6.72
C LYS A 40 -6.04 -11.12 -5.32
N SER A 41 -6.33 -10.31 -4.31
CA SER A 41 -6.24 -10.74 -2.91
C SER A 41 -7.20 -9.94 -2.04
N LYS A 42 -7.54 -10.53 -0.89
CA LYS A 42 -8.31 -9.89 0.18
C LYS A 42 -7.41 -9.73 1.40
N ILE A 43 -7.50 -8.60 2.06
CA ILE A 43 -6.73 -8.29 3.25
C ILE A 43 -7.69 -7.94 4.38
N THR A 44 -7.54 -8.56 5.54
CA THR A 44 -8.16 -8.11 6.79
C THR A 44 -7.06 -7.61 7.71
N ARG A 45 -7.12 -6.33 8.08
CA ARG A 45 -6.08 -5.64 8.85
C ARG A 45 -6.65 -5.07 10.15
N SER A 46 -5.97 -5.37 11.25
CA SER A 46 -6.09 -4.68 12.53
C SER A 46 -4.79 -3.93 12.84
N ASP A 47 -4.75 -3.33 14.02
CA ASP A 47 -3.65 -2.51 14.52
C ASP A 47 -2.33 -3.28 14.58
N SER A 48 -2.40 -4.60 14.82
CA SER A 48 -1.24 -5.47 15.06
C SER A 48 -1.14 -6.68 14.13
N LEU A 49 -2.16 -6.97 13.31
CA LEU A 49 -2.20 -8.15 12.45
C LEU A 49 -2.76 -7.83 11.07
N GLN A 50 -2.20 -8.49 10.07
CA GLN A 50 -2.70 -8.51 8.70
C GLN A 50 -2.89 -9.95 8.24
N ILE A 51 -4.08 -10.26 7.75
CA ILE A 51 -4.41 -11.55 7.15
C ILE A 51 -4.63 -11.32 5.66
N GLU A 52 -3.85 -11.97 4.81
CA GLU A 52 -3.97 -11.92 3.37
C GLU A 52 -4.48 -13.25 2.81
N GLU A 53 -5.43 -13.18 1.88
CA GLU A 53 -6.01 -14.33 1.20
C GLU A 53 -5.84 -14.15 -0.32
N TYR A 54 -5.16 -15.10 -0.96
CA TYR A 54 -4.99 -15.15 -2.42
C TYR A 54 -5.28 -16.58 -2.92
N GLY A 55 -6.43 -16.75 -3.59
CA GLY A 55 -6.94 -18.08 -3.93
C GLY A 55 -7.19 -18.92 -2.67
N ASN A 56 -6.50 -20.06 -2.57
CA ASN A 56 -6.60 -20.97 -1.42
C ASN A 56 -5.51 -20.75 -0.36
N VAL A 57 -4.62 -19.77 -0.56
CA VAL A 57 -3.54 -19.50 0.39
C VAL A 57 -3.93 -18.35 1.31
N LYS A 58 -3.70 -18.55 2.61
CA LYS A 58 -3.91 -17.57 3.66
C LYS A 58 -2.59 -17.32 4.38
N VAL A 59 -2.23 -16.05 4.56
CA VAL A 59 -1.00 -15.63 5.23
C VAL A 59 -1.34 -14.66 6.35
N THR A 60 -0.85 -14.94 7.55
CA THR A 60 -0.97 -14.08 8.72
C THR A 60 0.36 -13.41 9.01
N LEU A 61 0.35 -12.09 9.09
CA LEU A 61 1.49 -11.22 9.30
C LEU A 61 1.25 -10.39 10.57
N LYS A 62 2.30 -10.15 11.34
CA LYS A 62 2.32 -9.13 12.39
C LYS A 62 2.61 -7.77 11.75
N ILE A 63 1.93 -6.73 12.23
CA ILE A 63 2.19 -5.35 11.85
C ILE A 63 3.05 -4.66 12.92
N GLU A 64 4.06 -3.91 12.47
CA GLU A 64 4.74 -2.89 13.25
C GLU A 64 4.66 -1.56 12.51
N TRP A 65 3.91 -0.60 13.04
CA TRP A 65 3.77 0.72 12.43
C TRP A 65 5.07 1.53 12.61
N ILE A 66 5.59 2.05 11.51
CA ILE A 66 6.75 2.94 11.49
C ILE A 66 6.27 4.39 11.58
N ASP A 67 5.23 4.72 10.81
CA ASP A 67 4.53 5.99 10.83
C ASP A 67 3.07 5.80 10.41
N ASP A 68 2.33 6.88 10.14
CA ASP A 68 0.91 6.82 9.76
C ASP A 68 0.67 6.10 8.41
N CYS A 69 1.62 6.15 7.48
CA CYS A 69 1.52 5.59 6.13
C CYS A 69 2.46 4.39 5.89
N THR A 70 3.44 4.17 6.75
CA THR A 70 4.46 3.13 6.60
C THR A 70 4.39 2.12 7.72
N TYR A 71 4.45 0.84 7.37
CA TYR A 71 4.44 -0.26 8.33
C TYR A 71 5.28 -1.43 7.83
N ARG A 72 5.80 -2.19 8.79
CA ARG A 72 6.52 -3.44 8.56
C ARG A 72 5.57 -4.61 8.75
N LEU A 73 5.63 -5.57 7.84
CA LEU A 73 4.92 -6.84 7.90
C LEU A 73 5.93 -7.95 8.17
N ILE A 74 5.68 -8.67 9.26
CA ILE A 74 6.52 -9.76 9.75
C ILE A 74 5.74 -11.06 9.64
N PHE A 75 6.28 -12.04 8.95
CA PHE A 75 5.61 -13.34 8.79
C PHE A 75 5.53 -14.07 10.12
N LYS A 76 4.30 -14.46 10.51
CA LYS A 76 4.10 -15.32 11.67
C LYS A 76 4.39 -16.78 11.34
N GLU A 77 4.65 -17.55 12.40
CA GLU A 77 4.58 -19.01 12.36
C GLU A 77 3.16 -19.48 11.97
N GLY A 78 3.05 -20.66 11.36
CA GLY A 78 1.77 -21.25 10.96
C GLY A 78 1.27 -20.94 9.54
N ASN A 79 2.04 -20.20 8.73
CA ASN A 79 1.71 -19.95 7.31
C ASN A 79 2.16 -21.12 6.39
N GLU A 80 1.72 -22.35 6.68
CA GLU A 80 2.26 -23.58 6.05
C GLU A 80 2.22 -23.56 4.52
N SER A 81 1.09 -23.21 3.90
CA SER A 81 0.95 -23.16 2.44
C SER A 81 1.89 -22.12 1.81
N PHE A 82 2.15 -21.01 2.49
CA PHE A 82 3.12 -20.02 2.03
C PHE A 82 4.54 -20.57 2.13
N TRP A 83 4.91 -21.15 3.27
CA TRP A 83 6.23 -21.73 3.49
C TRP A 83 6.55 -22.90 2.56
N ALA A 84 5.55 -23.70 2.18
CA ALA A 84 5.71 -24.77 1.20
C ALA A 84 6.13 -24.26 -0.19
N SER A 85 5.77 -23.01 -0.53
CA SER A 85 6.13 -22.38 -1.82
C SER A 85 7.46 -21.62 -1.81
N ARG A 86 8.10 -21.47 -0.64
CA ARG A 86 9.32 -20.67 -0.48
C ARG A 86 10.58 -21.56 -0.44
N PRO A 87 11.72 -21.06 -0.95
CA PRO A 87 13.00 -21.73 -0.77
C PRO A 87 13.33 -21.87 0.73
N LYS A 88 13.73 -23.07 1.15
CA LYS A 88 14.03 -23.38 2.58
C LYS A 88 15.43 -22.95 3.02
N ASP A 89 16.28 -22.62 2.06
CA ASP A 89 17.70 -22.30 2.22
C ASP A 89 17.96 -20.85 2.64
N ARG A 90 16.94 -19.99 2.57
CA ARG A 90 17.04 -18.58 2.97
C ARG A 90 15.83 -18.11 3.77
N PRO A 91 16.04 -17.27 4.80
CA PRO A 91 14.92 -16.64 5.48
C PRO A 91 14.14 -15.77 4.50
N THR A 92 12.82 -15.70 4.67
CA THR A 92 12.02 -14.73 3.93
C THR A 92 12.11 -13.39 4.65
N PRO A 93 12.67 -12.34 4.02
CA PRO A 93 12.76 -11.03 4.64
C PRO A 93 11.36 -10.45 4.87
N ASP A 94 11.25 -9.60 5.88
CA ASP A 94 10.05 -8.83 6.16
C ASP A 94 9.75 -7.85 5.03
N LEU A 95 8.51 -7.36 4.97
CA LEU A 95 8.09 -6.37 3.99
C LEU A 95 7.94 -4.99 4.66
N ILE A 96 8.46 -3.95 4.03
CA ILE A 96 8.08 -2.57 4.30
C ILE A 96 7.01 -2.18 3.30
N VAL A 97 5.84 -1.80 3.81
CA VAL A 97 4.73 -1.33 3.00
C VAL A 97 4.48 0.14 3.30
N ARG A 98 4.37 0.93 2.24
CA ARG A 98 4.09 2.36 2.31
C ARG A 98 2.88 2.70 1.48
N ILE A 99 1.90 3.34 2.09
CA ILE A 99 0.78 3.98 1.41
C ILE A 99 1.32 5.25 0.73
N THR A 100 1.20 5.34 -0.59
CA THR A 100 1.79 6.42 -1.40
C THR A 100 0.76 7.43 -1.89
N LYS A 101 -0.51 7.03 -1.98
CA LYS A 101 -1.62 7.90 -2.36
C LYS A 101 -2.90 7.40 -1.73
N THR A 102 -3.73 8.29 -1.20
CA THR A 102 -5.06 7.98 -0.69
C THR A 102 -6.13 8.66 -1.53
N GLU A 103 -7.25 7.97 -1.69
CA GLU A 103 -8.52 8.49 -2.22
C GLU A 103 -9.63 8.17 -1.22
N LYS A 104 -10.90 8.41 -1.58
CA LYS A 104 -12.03 8.26 -0.65
C LYS A 104 -12.15 6.85 -0.07
N ASP A 105 -12.13 5.84 -0.94
CA ASP A 105 -12.35 4.43 -0.58
C ASP A 105 -11.20 3.53 -1.07
N SER A 106 -10.08 4.12 -1.47
CA SER A 106 -8.93 3.38 -2.00
C SER A 106 -7.61 4.04 -1.67
N TYR A 107 -6.52 3.28 -1.81
CA TYR A 107 -5.17 3.79 -1.71
C TYR A 107 -4.21 3.00 -2.59
N LEU A 108 -3.15 3.67 -3.06
CA LEU A 108 -2.00 3.03 -3.66
C LEU A 108 -0.98 2.71 -2.58
N GLN A 109 -0.38 1.53 -2.66
CA GLN A 109 0.74 1.14 -1.80
C GLN A 109 1.91 0.60 -2.60
N GLU A 110 3.06 0.63 -1.96
CA GLU A 110 4.31 0.06 -2.43
C GLU A 110 4.87 -0.86 -1.34
N ALA A 111 5.20 -2.10 -1.70
CA ALA A 111 5.82 -3.09 -0.82
C ALA A 111 7.24 -3.43 -1.30
N LYS A 112 8.18 -3.52 -0.36
CA LYS A 112 9.59 -3.85 -0.58
C LYS A 112 10.08 -4.83 0.47
N PHE A 113 10.99 -5.74 0.12
CA PHE A 113 11.63 -6.58 1.12
C PHE A 113 12.69 -5.76 1.88
N VAL A 114 12.80 -5.97 3.19
CA VAL A 114 13.86 -5.36 3.99
C VAL A 114 15.23 -5.82 3.45
N GLY A 115 16.06 -4.86 3.06
CA GLY A 115 17.41 -5.12 2.53
C GLY A 115 17.47 -5.45 1.03
N ASP A 116 16.33 -5.45 0.32
CA ASP A 116 16.26 -5.64 -1.12
C ASP A 116 15.73 -4.37 -1.79
N ASN A 117 16.57 -3.72 -2.60
CA ASN A 117 16.21 -2.50 -3.32
C ASN A 117 15.61 -2.78 -4.70
N ASP A 118 15.74 -4.00 -5.21
CA ASP A 118 15.31 -4.37 -6.56
C ASP A 118 13.87 -4.87 -6.56
N PHE A 119 13.43 -5.53 -5.49
CA PHE A 119 12.03 -5.92 -5.33
C PHE A 119 11.14 -4.73 -4.95
N GLN A 120 10.20 -4.40 -5.84
CA GLN A 120 9.15 -3.43 -5.59
C GLN A 120 7.81 -3.94 -6.15
N TYR A 121 6.80 -4.06 -5.30
CA TYR A 121 5.44 -4.38 -5.72
C TYR A 121 4.50 -3.21 -5.43
N LYS A 122 3.83 -2.70 -6.47
CA LYS A 122 2.84 -1.63 -6.36
C LYS A 122 1.44 -2.21 -6.53
N SER A 123 0.52 -1.84 -5.65
CA SER A 123 -0.87 -2.32 -5.73
C SER A 123 -1.87 -1.22 -5.40
N ASN A 124 -3.07 -1.35 -5.98
CA ASN A 124 -4.22 -0.52 -5.66
C ASN A 124 -5.16 -1.30 -4.73
N MET A 125 -5.40 -0.73 -3.56
CA MET A 125 -6.19 -1.34 -2.50
C MET A 125 -7.51 -0.59 -2.35
N VAL A 126 -8.63 -1.29 -2.48
CA VAL A 126 -9.97 -0.75 -2.26
C VAL A 126 -10.45 -1.17 -0.88
N LYS A 127 -10.84 -0.22 -0.03
CA LYS A 127 -11.45 -0.49 1.28
C LYS A 127 -12.87 -0.99 1.08
N VAL A 128 -13.20 -2.11 1.71
CA VAL A 128 -14.55 -2.68 1.69
C VAL A 128 -15.19 -2.58 3.07
N LYS A 129 -16.51 -2.38 3.08
CA LYS A 129 -17.33 -2.27 4.31
C LYS A 129 -17.41 -3.60 5.05
#